data_AF-A0A7X7Z835-F1
#
_entry.id   AF-A0A7X7Z835-F1
#
_cell.length_a   1.000
_cell.length_b   1.000
_cell.length_c   1.000
_cell.angle_alpha   90.00
_cell.angle_beta   90.00
_cell.angle_gamma   90.00
#
_symmetry.space_group_name_H-M   'P 1'
#
loop_
_entity.id
_entity.type
_entity.pdbx_description
1 polymer ?
#
loop_
_entity_poly.entity_id
_entity_poly.type
_entity_poly.pdbx_seq_one_letter_code
_entity_poly.pdbx_strand_id
1 'polypeptide(L)'
;MLKKFWARAIELMTNEEYSIQVQALDSGKYKSSDLSNEFKYLKTPEKLETPQVRVVDNFLLWDIVDGARAYLVKEGDVSFETADTYFNVNRFLHFRQGMSYSIDVIALAEPNQNIDSDSCDINYGLFEKLVLDLNESILSWNEIPNTEYYRVAVEGNHVEVTDTSVDLDEYIPDLIKGNTYQVTVILGNDEGGFYSTHSGEKILYKKPLDKIKAPSVVDIEGTTLHWAEVELHLLTKSLLAIMKRLSKN
;
A
#
# COMPACT_ATOMS: atom_id res chain seq x y z
N MET A 1 35.84 8.91 43.08
CA MET A 1 35.50 9.85 41.98
C MET A 1 36.06 9.25 40.69
N LEU A 2 35.22 8.59 39.89
CA LEU A 2 35.64 7.97 38.61
C LEU A 2 35.86 9.07 37.57
N LYS A 3 37.12 9.37 37.26
CA LYS A 3 37.46 10.25 36.14
C LYS A 3 37.35 9.44 34.85
N LYS A 4 36.35 9.75 34.02
CA LYS A 4 36.25 9.24 32.65
C LYS A 4 37.41 9.84 31.84
N PHE A 5 38.31 9.00 31.37
CA PHE A 5 39.33 9.38 30.39
C PHE A 5 38.73 9.17 29.00
N TRP A 6 38.68 10.24 28.21
CA TRP A 6 38.31 10.16 26.79
C TRP A 6 39.56 9.74 26.03
N ALA A 7 39.71 8.45 25.78
CA ALA A 7 40.61 7.99 24.73
C ALA A 7 40.01 8.42 23.38
N ARG A 8 40.87 8.78 22.42
CA ARG A 8 40.51 8.90 21.01
C ARG A 8 39.78 7.61 20.65
N ALA A 9 38.56 7.69 20.11
CA ALA A 9 37.77 6.50 19.78
C ALA A 9 38.58 5.59 18.86
N ILE A 10 39.17 4.55 19.42
CA ILE A 10 39.71 3.43 18.67
C ILE A 10 38.48 2.54 18.47
N GLU A 11 38.07 2.37 17.22
CA GLU A 11 37.09 1.34 16.89
C GLU A 11 37.73 -0.01 17.20
N LEU A 12 37.19 -0.69 18.21
CA LEU A 12 37.64 -2.03 18.59
C LEU A 12 37.00 -3.02 17.62
N MET A 13 37.85 -3.80 16.97
CA MET A 13 37.47 -4.93 16.13
C MET A 13 36.99 -6.07 17.03
N THR A 14 36.06 -6.86 16.51
CA THR A 14 35.58 -8.04 17.24
C THR A 14 36.46 -9.25 16.99
N ASN A 15 36.44 -10.18 17.95
CA ASN A 15 37.32 -11.34 18.00
C ASN A 15 38.82 -11.00 18.11
N GLU A 16 39.15 -9.76 18.46
CA GLU A 16 40.50 -9.34 18.84
C GLU A 16 40.58 -9.09 20.35
N GLU A 17 41.63 -9.63 21.00
CA GLU A 17 41.91 -9.37 22.41
C GLU A 17 42.79 -8.14 22.57
N TYR A 18 42.29 -7.14 23.27
CA TYR A 18 42.98 -5.90 23.60
C TYR A 18 43.56 -5.96 24.99
N SER A 19 44.78 -5.45 25.13
CA SER A 19 45.47 -5.33 26.41
C SER A 19 45.40 -3.89 26.89
N ILE A 20 44.76 -3.68 28.04
CA ILE A 20 44.48 -2.36 28.59
C ILE A 20 45.26 -2.20 29.89
N GLN A 21 46.04 -1.12 29.97
CA GLN A 21 46.72 -0.69 31.19
C GLN A 21 46.54 0.82 31.34
N VAL A 22 46.51 1.29 32.58
CA VAL A 22 46.40 2.72 32.90
C VAL A 22 47.60 3.17 33.73
N GLN A 23 48.04 4.40 33.49
CA GLN A 23 49.11 5.04 34.25
C GLN A 23 48.63 6.40 34.76
N ALA A 24 48.86 6.68 36.04
CA ALA A 24 48.65 8.02 36.56
C ALA A 24 49.85 8.90 36.17
N LEU A 25 49.59 9.96 35.41
CA LEU A 25 50.59 10.96 35.04
C LEU A 25 50.53 12.14 36.00
N ASP A 26 51.68 12.53 36.55
CA ASP A 26 51.80 13.73 37.37
C ASP A 26 52.18 14.96 36.51
N SER A 27 51.77 16.15 36.96
CA SER A 27 51.97 17.42 36.23
C SER A 27 53.14 18.28 36.76
N GLY A 28 54.02 17.72 37.60
CA GLY A 28 55.27 18.35 38.03
C GLY A 28 55.50 18.45 39.55
N LYS A 29 54.66 17.81 40.39
CA LYS A 29 54.82 17.76 41.86
C LYS A 29 55.26 16.40 42.40
N TYR A 30 55.01 15.32 41.66
CA TYR A 30 55.34 13.94 42.01
C TYR A 30 55.86 13.17 40.80
N LYS A 31 56.31 11.93 41.01
CA LYS A 31 56.57 11.00 39.89
C LYS A 31 55.26 10.35 39.45
N SER A 32 55.09 10.14 38.14
CA SER A 32 54.03 9.30 37.59
C SER A 32 54.07 7.89 38.19
N SER A 33 52.92 7.22 38.27
CA SER A 33 52.84 5.86 38.79
C SER A 33 53.46 4.84 37.83
N ASP A 34 53.68 3.62 38.30
CA ASP A 34 53.83 2.46 37.41
C ASP A 34 52.51 2.21 36.64
N LEU A 35 52.60 1.41 35.58
CA LEU A 35 51.41 0.90 34.88
C LEU A 35 50.60 -0.01 35.81
N SER A 36 49.28 0.01 35.67
CA SER A 36 48.41 -0.96 36.31
C SER A 36 48.70 -2.38 35.83
N ASN A 37 48.14 -3.38 36.52
CA ASN A 37 48.00 -4.71 35.96
C ASN A 37 47.31 -4.66 34.59
N GLU A 38 47.69 -5.58 33.72
CA GLU A 38 47.08 -5.76 32.39
C GLU A 38 45.65 -6.31 32.53
N PHE A 39 44.70 -5.66 31.85
CA PHE A 39 43.34 -6.15 31.67
C PHE A 39 43.13 -6.57 30.22
N LYS A 40 42.69 -7.81 30.00
CA LYS A 40 42.35 -8.32 28.66
C LYS A 40 40.89 -8.04 28.36
N TYR A 41 40.62 -7.40 27.23
CA TYR A 41 39.27 -7.10 26.74
C TYR A 41 39.08 -7.73 25.36
N LEU A 42 38.08 -8.59 25.22
CA LEU A 42 37.67 -9.16 23.95
C LEU A 42 36.29 -8.59 23.59
N LYS A 43 36.20 -7.88 22.47
CA LYS A 43 34.90 -7.46 21.93
C LYS A 43 34.33 -8.64 21.13
N THR A 44 33.17 -9.13 21.53
CA THR A 44 32.43 -10.15 20.77
C THR A 44 31.49 -9.48 19.78
N PRO A 45 31.32 -10.02 18.56
CA PRO A 45 30.37 -9.46 17.60
C PRO A 45 28.94 -9.66 18.08
N GLU A 46 28.11 -8.65 17.89
CA GLU A 46 26.67 -8.72 18.11
C GLU A 46 25.98 -8.92 16.77
N LYS A 47 24.89 -9.70 16.77
CA LYS A 47 24.07 -9.89 15.59
C LYS A 47 23.13 -8.71 15.43
N LEU A 48 23.06 -8.14 14.24
CA LEU A 48 22.15 -7.02 13.95
C LEU A 48 20.69 -7.47 14.02
N GLU A 49 19.80 -6.52 14.36
CA GLU A 49 18.36 -6.76 14.33
C GLU A 49 17.85 -6.97 12.90
N THR A 50 16.85 -7.85 12.75
CA THR A 50 16.20 -8.09 11.46
C THR A 50 15.40 -6.84 11.04
N PRO A 51 15.61 -6.32 9.81
CA PRO A 51 14.83 -5.21 9.27
C PRO A 51 13.32 -5.48 9.37
N GLN A 52 12.55 -4.45 9.72
CA GLN A 52 11.08 -4.52 9.71
C GLN A 52 10.58 -3.83 8.44
N VAL A 53 10.24 -4.63 7.43
CA VAL A 53 9.93 -4.11 6.09
C VAL A 53 8.42 -3.96 5.90
N ARG A 54 8.03 -2.83 5.33
CA ARG A 54 6.68 -2.54 4.84
C ARG A 54 6.74 -2.24 3.36
N VAL A 55 5.74 -2.67 2.61
CA VAL A 55 5.63 -2.33 1.18
C VAL A 55 4.64 -1.19 1.01
N VAL A 56 5.04 -0.17 0.26
CA VAL A 56 4.18 0.95 -0.14
C VAL A 56 4.39 1.16 -1.63
N ASP A 57 3.33 0.93 -2.40
CA ASP A 57 3.37 0.92 -3.87
C ASP A 57 4.49 0.00 -4.40
N ASN A 58 5.48 0.57 -5.09
CA ASN A 58 6.64 -0.13 -5.65
C ASN A 58 7.88 -0.02 -4.76
N PHE A 59 7.73 0.33 -3.49
CA PHE A 59 8.84 0.54 -2.58
C PHE A 59 8.74 -0.41 -1.39
N LEU A 60 9.87 -1.03 -1.07
CA LEU A 60 10.13 -1.61 0.23
C LEU A 60 10.69 -0.50 1.12
N LEU A 61 10.16 -0.35 2.32
CA LEU A 61 10.63 0.64 3.30
C LEU A 61 10.90 -0.06 4.62
N TRP A 62 11.95 0.37 5.31
CA TRP A 62 12.28 -0.10 6.65
C TRP A 62 12.85 1.05 7.47
N ASP A 63 13.02 0.81 8.76
CA ASP A 63 13.67 1.76 9.66
C ASP A 63 15.17 1.42 9.78
N ILE A 64 15.98 2.40 10.19
CA ILE A 64 17.42 2.20 10.35
C ILE A 64 17.68 1.12 11.42
N VAL A 65 18.43 0.08 11.06
CA VAL A 65 18.99 -0.91 11.98
C VAL A 65 20.31 -0.38 12.54
N ASP A 66 20.42 -0.29 13.86
CA ASP A 66 21.64 0.21 14.51
C ASP A 66 22.84 -0.71 14.21
N GLY A 67 24.00 -0.10 13.92
CA GLY A 67 25.21 -0.84 13.53
C GLY A 67 25.20 -1.43 12.10
N ALA A 68 24.14 -1.23 11.30
CA ALA A 68 24.13 -1.60 9.89
C ALA A 68 24.88 -0.56 9.04
N ARG A 69 25.78 -1.01 8.15
CA ARG A 69 26.42 -0.13 7.16
C ARG A 69 25.59 0.02 5.89
N ALA A 70 24.81 -1.00 5.56
CA ALA A 70 24.02 -1.11 4.35
C ALA A 70 22.95 -2.20 4.50
N TYR A 71 22.16 -2.39 3.45
CA TYR A 71 21.16 -3.44 3.33
C TYR A 71 21.35 -4.20 2.03
N LEU A 72 21.22 -5.52 2.09
CA LEU A 72 21.14 -6.39 0.93
C LEU A 72 19.67 -6.70 0.65
N VAL A 73 19.19 -6.36 -0.53
CA VAL A 73 17.86 -6.72 -1.03
C VAL A 73 18.03 -7.78 -2.10
N LYS A 74 17.43 -8.96 -1.91
CA LYS A 74 17.64 -10.14 -2.76
C LYS A 74 16.32 -10.75 -3.19
N GLU A 75 16.24 -11.14 -4.45
CA GLU A 75 15.20 -12.02 -4.98
C GLU A 75 15.91 -13.09 -5.80
N GLY A 76 15.74 -14.37 -5.42
CA GLY A 76 16.42 -15.49 -6.07
C GLY A 76 17.95 -15.29 -6.15
N ASP A 77 18.49 -15.21 -7.36
CA ASP A 77 19.93 -14.97 -7.61
C ASP A 77 20.29 -13.48 -7.81
N VAL A 78 19.28 -12.60 -7.89
CA VAL A 78 19.47 -11.17 -8.12
C VAL A 78 19.54 -10.46 -6.77
N SER A 79 20.58 -9.66 -6.54
CA SER A 79 20.70 -8.87 -5.32
C SER A 79 21.23 -7.47 -5.56
N PHE A 80 20.88 -6.58 -4.64
CA PHE A 80 21.30 -5.18 -4.64
C PHE A 80 21.67 -4.76 -3.24
N GLU A 81 22.83 -4.11 -3.11
CA GLU A 81 23.21 -3.42 -1.87
C GLU A 81 22.75 -1.96 -1.93
N THR A 82 22.23 -1.43 -0.82
CA THR A 82 21.88 -0.01 -0.67
C THR A 82 22.17 0.49 0.74
N ALA A 83 22.57 1.75 0.87
CA ALA A 83 22.69 2.42 2.17
C ALA A 83 21.36 3.11 2.59
N ASP A 84 20.43 3.25 1.65
CA ASP A 84 19.13 3.84 1.90
C ASP A 84 18.24 2.88 2.70
N THR A 85 17.24 3.43 3.40
CA THR A 85 16.21 2.64 4.10
C THR A 85 14.95 2.40 3.27
N TYR A 86 15.13 2.40 1.95
CA TYR A 86 14.09 2.07 0.99
C TYR A 86 14.69 1.42 -0.26
N PHE A 87 13.87 0.67 -0.98
CA PHE A 87 14.26 0.05 -2.24
C PHE A 87 13.09 0.03 -3.22
N ASN A 88 13.34 0.49 -4.45
CA ASN A 88 12.36 0.42 -5.53
C ASN A 88 12.39 -0.96 -6.19
N VAL A 89 11.33 -1.75 -6.02
CA VAL A 89 11.22 -3.12 -6.53
C VAL A 89 11.27 -3.21 -8.05
N ASN A 90 10.99 -2.13 -8.78
CA ASN A 90 11.11 -2.09 -10.25
C ASN A 90 12.56 -2.28 -10.74
N ARG A 91 13.55 -2.26 -9.84
CA ARG A 91 14.92 -2.67 -10.17
C ARG A 91 15.02 -4.16 -10.51
N PHE A 92 14.10 -5.00 -10.03
CA PHE A 92 13.93 -6.37 -10.49
C PHE A 92 13.18 -6.39 -11.83
N LEU A 93 13.92 -6.32 -12.93
CA LEU A 93 13.36 -6.18 -14.28
C LEU A 93 12.55 -7.40 -14.77
N HIS A 94 12.64 -8.53 -14.06
CA HIS A 94 11.96 -9.76 -14.43
C HIS A 94 10.57 -9.91 -13.80
N PHE A 95 10.14 -9.00 -12.92
CA PHE A 95 8.81 -9.05 -12.33
C PHE A 95 7.72 -8.90 -13.38
N ARG A 96 6.64 -9.67 -13.24
CA ARG A 96 5.49 -9.73 -14.15
C ARG A 96 4.19 -9.66 -13.37
N GLN A 97 3.17 -9.11 -13.99
CA GLN A 97 1.81 -9.12 -13.47
C GLN A 97 1.29 -10.56 -13.33
N GLY A 98 0.47 -10.82 -12.32
CA GLY A 98 -0.07 -12.14 -11.98
C GLY A 98 0.88 -13.05 -11.23
N MET A 99 2.12 -12.60 -10.97
CA MET A 99 3.17 -13.40 -10.33
C MET A 99 3.50 -12.87 -8.93
N SER A 100 3.93 -13.77 -8.06
CA SER A 100 4.44 -13.49 -6.71
C SER A 100 5.93 -13.84 -6.60
N TYR A 101 6.66 -13.04 -5.85
CA TYR A 101 8.12 -13.12 -5.67
C TYR A 101 8.48 -13.06 -4.18
N SER A 102 9.50 -13.79 -3.76
CA SER A 102 10.02 -13.73 -2.39
C SER A 102 11.25 -12.83 -2.36
N ILE A 103 11.16 -11.72 -1.65
CA ILE A 103 12.25 -10.76 -1.50
C ILE A 103 12.77 -10.79 -0.08
N ASP A 104 14.08 -10.96 0.07
CA ASP A 104 14.78 -10.91 1.34
C ASP A 104 15.43 -9.55 1.54
N VAL A 105 15.29 -8.96 2.72
CA VAL A 105 16.04 -7.77 3.13
C VAL A 105 16.89 -8.11 4.35
N ILE A 106 18.20 -7.88 4.25
CA ILE A 106 19.19 -8.20 5.27
C ILE A 106 19.97 -6.93 5.63
N ALA A 107 20.13 -6.62 6.91
CA ALA A 107 21.03 -5.57 7.37
C ALA A 107 22.47 -6.10 7.40
N LEU A 108 23.38 -5.38 6.72
CA LEU A 108 24.78 -5.75 6.62
C LEU A 108 25.61 -5.01 7.67
N ALA A 109 26.35 -5.75 8.47
CA ALA A 109 27.30 -5.20 9.43
C ALA A 109 28.58 -4.69 8.75
N GLU A 110 29.31 -3.82 9.46
CA GLU A 110 30.70 -3.57 9.10
C GLU A 110 31.53 -4.86 9.30
N PRO A 111 32.39 -5.22 8.34
CA PRO A 111 33.23 -6.41 8.45
C PRO A 111 34.04 -6.42 9.75
N ASN A 112 34.00 -7.55 10.45
CA ASN A 112 34.70 -7.76 11.73
C ASN A 112 34.22 -6.85 12.88
N GLN A 113 33.10 -6.14 12.75
CA GLN A 113 32.49 -5.41 13.86
C GLN A 113 31.28 -6.14 14.44
N ASN A 114 30.36 -6.57 13.59
CA ASN A 114 29.12 -7.24 13.99
C ASN A 114 28.80 -8.37 13.00
N ILE A 115 27.74 -9.12 13.27
CA ILE A 115 27.21 -10.16 12.38
C ILE A 115 25.96 -9.60 11.69
N ASP A 116 25.84 -9.82 10.38
CA ASP A 116 24.64 -9.47 9.60
C ASP A 116 23.35 -9.99 10.26
N SER A 117 22.23 -9.31 9.98
CA SER A 117 20.93 -9.74 10.52
C SER A 117 20.45 -11.06 9.89
N ASP A 118 19.38 -11.62 10.44
CA ASP A 118 18.54 -12.56 9.66
C ASP A 118 17.82 -11.81 8.52
N SER A 119 17.29 -12.55 7.55
CA SER A 119 16.44 -11.98 6.50
C SER A 119 15.07 -11.59 7.04
N CYS A 120 14.54 -10.48 6.52
CA CYS A 120 13.11 -10.23 6.48
C CYS A 120 12.59 -10.68 5.12
N ASP A 121 11.84 -11.79 5.12
CA ASP A 121 11.22 -12.37 3.93
C ASP A 121 9.89 -11.67 3.64
N ILE A 122 9.75 -11.14 2.43
CA ILE A 122 8.56 -10.41 1.97
C ILE A 122 8.02 -11.11 0.73
N ASN A 123 6.73 -11.46 0.74
CA ASN A 123 6.06 -11.83 -0.49
C ASN A 123 5.61 -10.56 -1.22
N TYR A 124 6.09 -10.37 -2.44
CA TYR A 124 5.76 -9.26 -3.31
C TYR A 124 5.07 -9.77 -4.57
N GLY A 125 3.80 -9.44 -4.74
CA GLY A 125 3.04 -9.76 -5.95
C GLY A 125 2.60 -8.53 -6.72
N LEU A 126 2.57 -8.65 -8.05
CA LEU A 126 1.90 -7.70 -8.94
C LEU A 126 0.59 -8.32 -9.40
N PHE A 127 -0.54 -7.62 -9.22
CA PHE A 127 -1.80 -8.07 -9.78
C PHE A 127 -1.80 -8.04 -11.30
N GLU A 128 -2.57 -8.94 -11.91
CA GLU A 128 -2.96 -8.79 -13.31
C GLU A 128 -3.75 -7.50 -13.52
N LYS A 129 -3.70 -6.99 -14.75
CA LYS A 129 -4.54 -5.84 -15.12
C LYS A 129 -6.01 -6.22 -14.94
N LEU A 130 -6.71 -5.47 -14.11
CA LEU A 130 -8.16 -5.50 -14.00
C LEU A 130 -8.77 -4.86 -15.26
N VAL A 131 -9.73 -5.51 -15.86
CA VAL A 131 -10.42 -5.09 -17.08
C VAL A 131 -11.90 -5.08 -16.77
N LEU A 132 -12.47 -3.88 -16.78
CA LEU A 132 -13.89 -3.68 -16.49
C LEU A 132 -14.70 -3.76 -17.79
N ASP A 133 -15.85 -4.41 -17.71
CA ASP A 133 -16.90 -4.37 -18.71
C ASP A 133 -18.24 -4.02 -18.06
N LEU A 134 -19.04 -3.20 -18.73
CA LEU A 134 -20.33 -2.74 -18.23
C LEU A 134 -21.40 -2.97 -19.29
N ASN A 135 -22.34 -3.84 -18.96
CA ASN A 135 -23.50 -4.12 -19.78
C ASN A 135 -24.77 -3.74 -19.03
N GLU A 136 -25.39 -2.63 -19.46
CA GLU A 136 -26.51 -2.00 -18.76
C GLU A 136 -26.16 -1.66 -17.30
N SER A 137 -26.71 -2.40 -16.33
CA SER A 137 -26.43 -2.26 -14.90
C SER A 137 -25.40 -3.25 -14.38
N ILE A 138 -25.07 -4.29 -15.14
CA ILE A 138 -24.15 -5.34 -14.71
C ILE A 138 -22.72 -4.91 -15.03
N LEU A 139 -21.98 -4.58 -13.96
CA LEU A 139 -20.55 -4.37 -13.99
C LEU A 139 -19.86 -5.71 -13.79
N SER A 140 -18.91 -6.05 -14.65
CA SER A 140 -18.13 -7.29 -14.57
C SER A 140 -16.66 -7.03 -14.83
N TRP A 141 -15.81 -7.98 -14.46
CA TRP A 141 -14.37 -7.92 -14.67
C TRP A 141 -13.73 -9.30 -14.84
N ASN A 142 -12.48 -9.33 -15.32
CA ASN A 142 -11.70 -10.57 -15.31
C ASN A 142 -11.33 -10.97 -13.89
N GLU A 143 -11.35 -12.28 -13.63
CA GLU A 143 -10.84 -12.84 -12.39
C GLU A 143 -9.34 -12.54 -12.26
N ILE A 144 -8.93 -12.00 -11.12
CA ILE A 144 -7.55 -11.68 -10.80
C ILE A 144 -7.04 -12.71 -9.77
N PRO A 145 -6.02 -13.51 -10.11
CA PRO A 145 -5.44 -14.48 -9.18
C PRO A 145 -4.99 -13.83 -7.86
N ASN A 146 -5.11 -14.59 -6.76
CA ASN A 146 -4.72 -14.17 -5.41
C ASN A 146 -5.45 -12.92 -4.89
N THR A 147 -6.60 -12.58 -5.47
CA THR A 147 -7.53 -11.58 -4.95
C THR A 147 -8.58 -12.31 -4.12
N GLU A 148 -8.79 -11.85 -2.87
CA GLU A 148 -9.78 -12.45 -1.98
C GLU A 148 -11.16 -11.82 -2.18
N TYR A 149 -11.19 -10.52 -2.44
CA TYR A 149 -12.41 -9.78 -2.73
C TYR A 149 -12.14 -8.56 -3.62
N TYR A 150 -13.21 -8.01 -4.17
CA TYR A 150 -13.22 -6.77 -4.93
C TYR A 150 -14.09 -5.76 -4.20
N ARG A 151 -13.58 -4.55 -4.00
CA ARG A 151 -14.35 -3.42 -3.48
C ARG A 151 -14.84 -2.55 -4.63
N VAL A 152 -16.15 -2.50 -4.84
CA VAL A 152 -16.80 -1.64 -5.83
C VAL A 152 -17.31 -0.37 -5.16
N ALA A 153 -16.83 0.80 -5.58
CA ALA A 153 -17.13 2.09 -4.97
C ALA A 153 -17.75 3.09 -5.95
N VAL A 154 -18.83 3.76 -5.52
CA VAL A 154 -19.58 4.78 -6.29
C VAL A 154 -20.10 5.86 -5.35
N GLU A 155 -19.77 7.14 -5.60
CA GLU A 155 -20.26 8.31 -4.83
C GLU A 155 -20.13 8.15 -3.29
N GLY A 156 -19.06 7.52 -2.83
CA GLY A 156 -18.79 7.28 -1.39
C GLY A 156 -19.45 6.02 -0.80
N ASN A 157 -20.32 5.34 -1.54
CA ASN A 157 -20.80 4.00 -1.18
C ASN A 157 -19.79 2.96 -1.67
N HIS A 158 -19.60 1.87 -0.91
CA HIS A 158 -18.82 0.71 -1.36
C HIS A 158 -19.45 -0.63 -0.94
N VAL A 159 -19.20 -1.65 -1.74
CA VAL A 159 -19.50 -3.06 -1.43
C VAL A 159 -18.29 -3.91 -1.73
N GLU A 160 -18.10 -4.95 -0.91
CA GLU A 160 -17.09 -5.97 -1.13
C GLU A 160 -17.78 -7.23 -1.64
N VAL A 161 -17.27 -7.77 -2.74
CA VAL A 161 -17.80 -8.97 -3.39
C VAL A 161 -16.65 -9.93 -3.71
N THR A 162 -16.91 -11.22 -3.64
CA THR A 162 -15.95 -12.26 -4.03
C THR A 162 -16.14 -12.70 -5.48
N ASP A 163 -17.33 -12.48 -6.03
CA ASP A 163 -17.62 -12.73 -7.44
C ASP A 163 -16.98 -11.68 -8.36
N THR A 164 -16.99 -11.95 -9.67
CA THR A 164 -16.41 -11.08 -10.70
C THR A 164 -17.42 -10.16 -11.38
N SER A 165 -18.58 -9.96 -10.76
CA SER A 165 -19.61 -9.03 -11.23
C SER A 165 -20.50 -8.51 -10.11
N VAL A 166 -21.15 -7.37 -10.37
CA VAL A 166 -22.16 -6.77 -9.50
C VAL A 166 -23.22 -6.07 -10.36
N ASP A 167 -24.49 -6.20 -9.97
CA ASP A 167 -25.56 -5.38 -10.53
C ASP A 167 -25.61 -4.04 -9.78
N LEU A 168 -25.26 -2.95 -10.47
CA LEU A 168 -25.24 -1.61 -9.91
C LEU A 168 -26.63 -1.09 -9.56
N ASP A 169 -27.70 -1.55 -10.24
CA ASP A 169 -29.05 -1.10 -9.91
C ASP A 169 -29.61 -1.78 -8.66
N GLU A 170 -29.17 -3.01 -8.37
CA GLU A 170 -29.46 -3.70 -7.11
C GLU A 170 -28.62 -3.13 -5.97
N TYR A 171 -27.33 -2.89 -6.22
CA TYR A 171 -26.39 -2.43 -5.20
C TYR A 171 -26.61 -0.96 -4.80
N ILE A 172 -26.83 -0.06 -5.77
CA ILE A 172 -27.01 1.38 -5.53
C ILE A 172 -28.31 1.90 -6.19
N PRO A 173 -29.48 1.46 -5.68
CA PRO A 173 -30.76 1.78 -6.29
C PRO A 173 -31.10 3.27 -6.27
N ASP A 174 -30.55 4.02 -5.31
CA ASP A 174 -30.85 5.43 -5.06
C ASP A 174 -30.13 6.42 -5.97
N LEU A 175 -29.27 5.96 -6.88
CA LEU A 175 -28.66 6.82 -7.89
C LEU A 175 -29.75 7.52 -8.73
N ILE A 176 -29.57 8.82 -8.97
CA ILE A 176 -30.45 9.62 -9.82
C ILE A 176 -30.36 9.12 -11.26
N LYS A 177 -31.50 8.74 -11.84
CA LYS A 177 -31.62 8.29 -13.24
C LYS A 177 -31.23 9.39 -14.22
N GLY A 178 -30.57 9.02 -15.31
CA GLY A 178 -30.06 9.93 -16.33
C GLY A 178 -28.69 10.54 -16.03
N ASN A 179 -28.23 10.47 -14.79
CA ASN A 179 -26.88 10.91 -14.40
C ASN A 179 -25.82 9.85 -14.73
N THR A 180 -24.59 10.33 -14.88
CA THR A 180 -23.40 9.50 -15.05
C THR A 180 -22.57 9.54 -13.77
N TYR A 181 -22.12 8.37 -13.33
CA TYR A 181 -21.34 8.16 -12.12
C TYR A 181 -20.02 7.49 -12.46
N GLN A 182 -18.96 7.81 -11.72
CA GLN A 182 -17.70 7.09 -11.81
C GLN A 182 -17.72 5.93 -10.82
N VAL A 183 -17.57 4.72 -11.33
CA VAL A 183 -17.43 3.50 -10.55
C VAL A 183 -15.96 3.12 -10.48
N THR A 184 -15.48 2.76 -9.30
CA THR A 184 -14.11 2.30 -9.07
C THR A 184 -14.14 0.88 -8.52
N VAL A 185 -13.34 -0.02 -9.09
CA VAL A 185 -13.17 -1.39 -8.58
C VAL A 185 -11.75 -1.56 -8.09
N ILE A 186 -11.60 -1.96 -6.83
CA ILE A 186 -10.30 -2.11 -6.14
C ILE A 186 -10.14 -3.57 -5.72
N LEU A 187 -8.94 -4.11 -5.90
CA LEU A 187 -8.58 -5.47 -5.47
C LEU A 187 -8.29 -5.47 -3.96
N GLY A 188 -8.81 -6.46 -3.25
CA GLY A 188 -8.60 -6.68 -1.82
C GLY A 188 -7.93 -8.02 -1.53
N ASN A 189 -6.97 -8.00 -0.62
CA ASN A 189 -6.31 -9.17 -0.05
C ASN A 189 -5.89 -8.82 1.38
N ASP A 190 -6.44 -9.52 2.37
CA ASP A 190 -6.23 -9.24 3.78
C ASP A 190 -4.92 -9.86 4.32
N GLU A 191 -4.31 -10.81 3.59
CA GLU A 191 -3.06 -11.49 3.98
C GLU A 191 -1.77 -10.66 3.71
N GLY A 192 -1.86 -9.46 3.16
CA GLY A 192 -0.74 -8.51 3.12
C GLY A 192 0.43 -8.88 2.20
N GLY A 193 0.25 -9.86 1.29
CA GLY A 193 1.29 -10.31 0.35
C GLY A 193 1.19 -9.74 -1.07
N PHE A 194 0.05 -9.12 -1.43
CA PHE A 194 -0.16 -8.52 -2.74
C PHE A 194 -0.46 -7.03 -2.58
N TYR A 195 0.37 -6.20 -3.21
CA TYR A 195 0.25 -4.75 -3.12
C TYR A 195 -0.29 -4.24 -4.46
N SER A 196 -1.51 -3.72 -4.44
CA SER A 196 -2.07 -3.07 -5.62
C SER A 196 -1.38 -1.72 -5.82
N THR A 197 -0.48 -1.67 -6.80
CA THR A 197 0.06 -0.41 -7.34
C THR A 197 -1.01 0.44 -8.03
N HIS A 198 -2.21 -0.12 -8.23
CA HIS A 198 -3.32 0.50 -8.93
C HIS A 198 -4.38 0.97 -7.92
N SER A 199 -4.67 2.27 -7.98
CA SER A 199 -5.75 3.01 -7.29
C SER A 199 -7.18 2.51 -7.61
N GLY A 200 -7.34 1.27 -8.08
CA GLY A 200 -8.57 0.73 -8.66
C GLY A 200 -8.79 1.15 -10.11
N GLU A 201 -9.40 0.26 -10.89
CA GLU A 201 -9.85 0.56 -12.24
C GLU A 201 -11.18 1.29 -12.22
N LYS A 202 -11.41 2.14 -13.22
CA LYS A 202 -12.56 3.05 -13.25
C LYS A 202 -13.36 2.91 -14.53
N ILE A 203 -14.68 2.98 -14.40
CA ILE A 203 -15.61 3.01 -15.53
C ILE A 203 -16.75 4.00 -15.26
N LEU A 204 -17.36 4.52 -16.32
CA LEU A 204 -18.51 5.42 -16.21
C LEU A 204 -19.81 4.62 -16.35
N TYR A 205 -20.66 4.68 -15.33
CA TYR A 205 -22.00 4.12 -15.35
C TYR A 205 -23.04 5.23 -15.52
N LYS A 206 -23.83 5.15 -16.59
CA LYS A 206 -24.97 6.06 -16.79
C LYS A 206 -26.25 5.34 -16.39
N LYS A 207 -26.87 5.78 -15.29
CA LYS A 207 -28.11 5.15 -14.83
C LYS A 207 -29.23 5.37 -15.84
N PRO A 208 -29.86 4.32 -16.38
CA PRO A 208 -30.86 4.47 -17.43
C PRO A 208 -32.08 5.26 -16.94
N LEU A 209 -32.70 5.99 -17.88
CA LEU A 209 -33.99 6.61 -17.64
C LEU A 209 -35.08 5.54 -17.71
N ASP A 210 -36.13 5.71 -16.93
CA ASP A 210 -37.30 4.85 -17.06
C ASP A 210 -37.93 5.01 -18.43
N LYS A 211 -38.30 3.89 -19.04
CA LYS A 211 -39.13 3.90 -20.23
C LYS A 211 -40.51 4.42 -19.84
N ILE A 212 -40.85 5.60 -20.35
CA ILE A 212 -42.17 6.18 -20.15
C ILE A 212 -43.21 5.30 -20.87
N LYS A 213 -44.35 5.06 -20.23
CA LYS A 213 -45.45 4.28 -20.82
C LYS A 213 -45.98 5.00 -22.06
N ALA A 214 -46.30 4.23 -23.11
CA ALA A 214 -46.92 4.79 -24.30
C ALA A 214 -48.29 5.42 -23.95
N PRO A 215 -48.63 6.59 -24.53
CA PRO A 215 -49.96 7.19 -24.36
C PRO A 215 -51.02 6.24 -24.89
N SER A 216 -52.13 6.12 -24.16
CA SER A 216 -53.29 5.35 -24.61
C SER A 216 -54.23 6.28 -25.36
N VAL A 217 -54.56 5.96 -26.61
CA VAL A 217 -55.58 6.70 -27.36
C VAL A 217 -56.93 6.53 -26.64
N VAL A 218 -57.61 7.64 -26.39
CA VAL A 218 -58.90 7.68 -25.68
C VAL A 218 -60.03 7.66 -26.70
N ASP A 219 -60.01 8.57 -27.67
CA ASP A 219 -60.99 8.64 -28.75
C ASP A 219 -60.47 9.42 -29.98
N ILE A 220 -61.32 9.50 -31.00
CA ILE A 220 -61.16 10.37 -32.17
C ILE A 220 -62.50 11.08 -32.40
N GLU A 221 -62.51 12.41 -32.32
CA GLU A 221 -63.66 13.25 -32.64
C GLU A 221 -63.39 14.07 -33.92
N GLY A 222 -64.06 13.71 -35.01
CA GLY A 222 -63.85 14.34 -36.32
C GLY A 222 -62.42 14.13 -36.84
N THR A 223 -61.61 15.19 -36.83
CA THR A 223 -60.20 15.18 -37.25
C THR A 223 -59.22 15.28 -36.08
N THR A 224 -59.71 15.24 -34.83
CA THR A 224 -58.90 15.41 -33.63
C THR A 224 -58.72 14.08 -32.91
N LEU A 225 -57.47 13.73 -32.59
CA LEU A 225 -57.10 12.55 -31.82
C LEU A 225 -56.93 12.94 -30.35
N HIS A 226 -57.59 12.24 -29.44
CA HIS A 226 -57.44 12.42 -28.00
C HIS A 226 -56.71 11.23 -27.39
N TRP A 227 -55.75 11.49 -26.48
CA TRP A 227 -55.02 10.46 -25.77
C TRP A 227 -54.91 10.79 -24.28
N ALA A 228 -54.75 9.74 -23.48
CA ALA A 228 -54.59 9.84 -22.05
C ALA A 228 -53.24 10.50 -21.71
N GLU A 229 -53.27 11.39 -20.72
CA GLU A 229 -52.06 12.01 -20.18
C GLU A 229 -51.11 10.93 -19.66
N VAL A 230 -49.83 11.07 -20.01
CA VAL A 230 -48.79 10.14 -19.58
C VAL A 230 -48.16 10.71 -18.32
N GLU A 231 -48.42 10.08 -17.17
CA GLU A 231 -47.78 10.49 -15.92
C GLU A 231 -46.27 10.30 -16.02
N LEU A 232 -45.54 11.41 -15.95
CA LEU A 232 -44.11 11.42 -15.73
C LEU A 232 -43.82 11.12 -14.26
N HIS A 233 -43.32 9.93 -13.96
CA HIS A 233 -42.68 9.63 -12.67
C HIS A 233 -41.28 10.29 -12.54
N LEU A 234 -41.10 11.46 -13.15
CA LEU A 234 -39.85 12.23 -13.09
C LEU A 234 -39.96 13.36 -12.07
N LEU A 235 -40.05 13.06 -10.77
CA LEU A 235 -39.75 14.04 -9.73
C LEU A 235 -39.21 13.37 -8.46
N THR A 236 -37.88 13.29 -8.35
CA THR A 236 -37.24 13.21 -7.04
C THR A 236 -37.69 14.42 -6.20
N LYS A 237 -37.85 14.22 -4.88
CA LYS A 237 -38.38 15.21 -3.92
C LYS A 237 -37.78 16.63 -4.06
N SER A 238 -36.56 16.74 -4.56
CA SER A 238 -35.83 17.99 -4.79
C SER A 238 -36.47 18.90 -5.84
N LEU A 239 -37.00 18.35 -6.93
CA LEU A 239 -37.55 19.14 -8.04
C LEU A 239 -39.00 19.57 -7.75
N LEU A 240 -39.74 18.78 -6.96
CA LEU A 240 -41.04 19.16 -6.40
C LEU A 240 -40.93 20.37 -5.44
N ALA A 241 -39.84 20.48 -4.67
CA ALA A 241 -39.59 21.61 -3.80
C ALA A 241 -39.27 22.90 -4.57
N ILE A 242 -38.53 22.79 -5.68
CA ILE A 242 -38.21 23.92 -6.57
C ILE A 242 -39.47 24.40 -7.30
N MET A 243 -40.29 23.48 -7.83
CA MET A 243 -41.54 23.85 -8.50
C MET A 243 -42.56 24.47 -7.54
N LYS A 244 -42.68 23.98 -6.29
CA LYS A 244 -43.52 24.64 -5.26
C LYS A 244 -43.04 26.04 -4.86
N ARG A 245 -41.75 26.34 -5.03
CA ARG A 245 -41.18 27.66 -4.75
C ARG A 245 -41.36 28.63 -5.92
N LEU A 246 -41.36 28.10 -7.15
CA LEU A 246 -41.61 28.88 -8.37
C LEU A 246 -43.10 29.14 -8.63
N SER A 247 -44.01 28.29 -8.15
CA SER A 247 -45.46 28.49 -8.28
C SER A 247 -46.06 29.47 -7.25
N LYS A 248 -45.23 30.12 -6.42
CA LYS A 248 -45.63 31.08 -5.38
C LYS A 248 -45.16 32.52 -5.65
N ASN A 249 -44.53 32.77 -6.79
CA ASN A 249 -44.22 34.10 -7.32
C ASN A 249 -45.01 34.33 -8.61
#